data_AF-A0A953WZK7-F1
#
_entry.id   AF-A0A953WZK7-F1
#
_cell.length_a   1.000
_cell.length_b   1.000
_cell.length_c   1.000
_cell.angle_alpha   90.00
_cell.angle_beta   90.00
_cell.angle_gamma   90.00
#
_symmetry.space_group_name_H-M   'P 1'
#
loop_
_entity.id
_entity.type
_entity.pdbx_description
1 polymer ?
#
loop_
_entity_poly.entity_id
_entity_poly.type
_entity_poly.pdbx_seq_one_letter_code
_entity_poly.pdbx_strand_id
1 'polypeptide(L)'
;MARRKNVLPKLVALKRQQAEQEFYTARKAHEAAEDEAGRLARALKGLDAPEADIESTLLSLRYGHDRKLLADMQENRAEAAEKRGVMDEARETLKRALNSEDQIRKMS
;
A
#
# COMPACT_ATOMS: atom_id res chain seq x y z
N MET A 1 -14.80 39.96 -17.81
CA MET A 1 -13.43 39.57 -17.37
C MET A 1 -13.40 38.83 -16.01
N ALA A 2 -14.44 38.89 -15.17
CA ALA A 2 -14.45 38.24 -13.84
C ALA A 2 -14.49 36.69 -13.84
N ARG A 3 -15.13 36.05 -14.84
CA ARG A 3 -15.28 34.58 -14.88
C ARG A 3 -13.95 33.81 -14.97
N ARG A 4 -12.89 34.37 -15.56
CA ARG A 4 -11.58 33.70 -15.69
C ARG A 4 -10.75 33.72 -14.40
N LYS A 5 -10.93 34.73 -13.53
CA LYS A 5 -10.16 34.86 -12.27
C LYS A 5 -10.40 33.71 -11.29
N ASN A 6 -11.59 33.09 -11.31
CA ASN A 6 -11.93 32.01 -10.38
C ASN A 6 -11.72 30.60 -10.94
N VAL A 7 -11.25 30.46 -12.20
CA VAL A 7 -11.07 29.14 -12.82
C VAL A 7 -9.83 28.44 -12.25
N LEU A 8 -8.73 29.17 -12.10
CA LEU A 8 -7.45 28.61 -11.64
C LEU A 8 -7.53 28.10 -10.18
N PRO A 9 -8.07 28.85 -9.19
CA PRO A 9 -8.25 28.32 -7.83
C PRO A 9 -9.16 27.09 -7.80
N LYS A 10 -10.24 27.09 -8.58
CA LYS A 10 -11.18 25.96 -8.64
C LYS A 10 -10.54 24.71 -9.23
N LEU A 11 -9.72 24.85 -10.27
CA LEU A 11 -8.99 23.73 -10.88
C LEU A 11 -7.96 23.14 -9.91
N VAL A 12 -7.26 23.96 -9.15
CA VAL A 12 -6.28 23.46 -8.17
C VAL A 12 -6.95 22.79 -6.97
N ALA A 13 -8.07 23.33 -6.48
CA ALA A 13 -8.87 22.66 -5.45
C ALA A 13 -9.36 21.27 -5.91
N LEU A 14 -9.81 21.14 -7.16
CA LEU A 14 -10.20 19.85 -7.74
C LEU A 14 -9.01 18.89 -7.84
N LYS A 15 -7.84 19.36 -8.28
CA LYS A 15 -6.62 18.54 -8.33
C LYS A 15 -6.16 18.08 -6.94
N ARG A 16 -6.27 18.94 -5.92
CA ARG A 16 -6.01 18.56 -4.53
C ARG A 16 -6.95 17.45 -4.08
N GLN A 17 -8.26 17.64 -4.29
CA GLN A 17 -9.26 16.64 -3.91
C GLN A 17 -9.01 15.29 -4.57
N GLN A 18 -8.64 15.28 -5.86
CA GLN A 18 -8.27 14.07 -6.57
C GLN A 18 -7.01 13.41 -5.97
N ALA A 19 -5.94 14.18 -5.73
CA ALA A 19 -4.71 13.68 -5.14
C ALA A 19 -4.93 13.14 -3.70
N GLU A 20 -5.82 13.75 -2.93
CA GLU A 20 -6.23 13.24 -1.61
C GLU A 20 -6.91 11.88 -1.75
N GLN A 21 -7.87 11.75 -2.67
CA GLN A 21 -8.57 10.50 -2.90
C GLN A 21 -7.63 9.38 -3.37
N GLU A 22 -6.70 9.70 -4.28
CA GLU A 22 -5.66 8.77 -4.74
C GLU A 22 -4.77 8.33 -3.57
N PHE A 23 -4.31 9.25 -2.73
CA PHE A 23 -3.51 8.94 -1.56
C PHE A 23 -4.27 8.06 -0.55
N TYR A 24 -5.52 8.39 -0.23
CA TYR A 24 -6.34 7.57 0.67
C TYR A 24 -6.57 6.15 0.13
N THR A 25 -6.74 6.02 -1.19
CA THR A 25 -6.93 4.73 -1.85
C THR A 25 -5.65 3.90 -1.80
N ALA A 26 -4.51 4.50 -2.14
CA ALA A 26 -3.20 3.85 -2.08
C ALA A 26 -2.83 3.45 -0.65
N ARG A 27 -3.10 4.31 0.34
CA ARG A 27 -2.89 4.03 1.75
C ARG A 27 -3.72 2.83 2.23
N LYS A 28 -5.02 2.79 1.91
CA LYS A 28 -5.88 1.64 2.26
C LYS A 28 -5.40 0.34 1.62
N ALA A 29 -4.96 0.39 0.36
CA ALA A 29 -4.42 -0.78 -0.32
C ALA A 29 -3.13 -1.29 0.33
N HIS A 30 -2.24 -0.39 0.75
CA HIS A 30 -1.04 -0.75 1.51
C HIS A 30 -1.37 -1.34 2.88
N GLU A 31 -2.27 -0.72 3.64
CA GLU A 31 -2.72 -1.25 4.94
C GLU A 31 -3.31 -2.66 4.80
N ALA A 32 -4.15 -2.90 3.78
CA ALA A 32 -4.72 -4.22 3.52
C ALA A 32 -3.65 -5.27 3.14
N ALA A 33 -2.64 -4.90 2.35
CA ALA A 33 -1.55 -5.80 1.98
C ALA A 33 -0.66 -6.17 3.19
N GLU A 34 -0.38 -5.20 4.07
CA GLU A 34 0.34 -5.44 5.32
C GLU A 34 -0.44 -6.34 6.28
N ASP A 35 -1.75 -6.13 6.41
CA ASP A 35 -2.62 -6.96 7.25
C ASP A 35 -2.65 -8.42 6.74
N GLU A 36 -2.74 -8.62 5.43
CA GLU A 36 -2.72 -9.95 4.82
C GLU A 36 -1.35 -10.63 5.01
N ALA A 37 -0.25 -9.91 4.78
CA ALA A 37 1.09 -10.41 5.06
C ALA A 37 1.26 -10.80 6.55
N GLY A 38 0.74 -9.98 7.46
CA GLY A 38 0.70 -10.26 8.89
C GLY A 38 -0.15 -11.48 9.25
N ARG A 39 -1.30 -11.65 8.60
CA ARG A 39 -2.18 -12.82 8.77
C ARG A 39 -1.48 -14.11 8.35
N LEU A 40 -0.85 -14.11 7.17
CA LEU A 40 -0.11 -15.26 6.65
C LEU A 40 1.09 -15.61 7.54
N ALA A 41 1.83 -14.61 8.01
CA ALA A 41 2.95 -14.83 8.94
C ALA A 41 2.49 -15.45 10.27
N ARG A 42 1.34 -15.04 10.81
CA ARG A 42 0.77 -15.63 12.03
C ARG A 42 0.25 -17.05 11.80
N ALA A 43 -0.42 -17.30 10.67
CA ALA A 43 -0.89 -18.63 10.31
C ALA A 43 0.28 -19.61 10.21
N LEU A 44 1.38 -19.19 9.60
CA LEU A 44 2.60 -19.99 9.48
C LEU A 44 3.21 -20.31 10.85
N LYS A 45 3.33 -19.30 11.73
CA LYS A 45 3.85 -19.50 13.09
C LYS A 45 2.98 -20.44 13.92
N GLY A 46 1.67 -20.49 13.66
CA GLY A 46 0.75 -21.42 14.31
C GLY A 46 0.91 -22.87 13.83
N LEU A 47 1.36 -23.09 12.59
CA LEU A 47 1.65 -24.41 12.03
C LEU A 47 2.99 -24.98 12.54
N ASP A 48 3.95 -24.12 12.91
CA ASP A 48 5.24 -24.48 13.50
C ASP A 48 5.15 -24.92 14.98
N ALA A 49 3.94 -25.01 15.57
CA ALA A 49 3.76 -25.50 16.93
C ALA A 49 3.98 -27.03 16.97
N PRO A 50 4.94 -27.53 17.79
CA PRO A 50 5.43 -28.90 17.69
C PRO A 50 4.54 -29.89 18.45
N GLU A 51 3.46 -30.34 17.80
CA GLU A 51 2.86 -31.67 18.07
C GLU A 51 2.89 -32.56 16.82
N ALA A 52 3.58 -32.13 15.75
CA ALA A 52 3.69 -32.88 14.52
C ALA A 52 4.71 -34.02 14.67
N ASP A 53 4.17 -35.23 14.60
CA ASP A 53 4.88 -36.50 14.46
C ASP A 53 6.01 -36.40 13.42
N ILE A 54 7.17 -37.01 13.69
CA ILE A 54 8.41 -36.84 12.91
C ILE A 54 8.20 -37.19 11.42
N GLU A 55 7.24 -38.08 11.12
CA GLU A 55 6.84 -38.43 9.75
C GLU A 55 6.17 -37.27 9.00
N SER A 56 5.37 -36.44 9.66
CA SER A 56 4.69 -35.26 9.09
C SER A 56 5.69 -34.16 8.70
N THR A 57 6.70 -33.93 9.53
CA THR A 57 7.79 -33.00 9.25
C THR A 57 8.65 -33.48 8.09
N LEU A 58 8.98 -34.77 8.04
CA LEU A 58 9.70 -35.38 6.91
C LEU A 58 8.89 -35.33 5.60
N LEU A 59 7.56 -35.48 5.66
CA LEU A 59 6.68 -35.39 4.50
C LEU A 59 6.62 -33.97 3.93
N SER A 60 6.48 -32.96 4.79
CA SER A 60 6.43 -31.53 4.40
C SER A 60 7.75 -31.06 3.77
N LEU A 61 8.88 -31.47 4.36
CA LEU A 61 10.22 -31.28 3.80
C LEU A 61 10.40 -31.98 2.44
N ARG A 62 9.79 -33.16 2.26
CA ARG A 62 9.89 -33.96 1.03
C ARG A 62 8.99 -33.46 -0.10
N TYR A 63 7.87 -32.78 0.20
CA TYR A 63 6.90 -32.33 -0.80
C TYR A 63 6.86 -30.81 -1.03
N GLY A 64 7.82 -30.05 -0.50
CA GLY A 64 8.06 -28.66 -0.91
C GLY A 64 7.02 -27.64 -0.40
N HIS A 65 6.21 -28.02 0.59
CA HIS A 65 5.24 -27.12 1.21
C HIS A 65 5.93 -25.89 1.82
N ASP A 66 7.04 -26.09 2.52
CA ASP A 66 7.82 -25.01 3.15
C ASP A 66 8.44 -24.07 2.10
N ARG A 67 8.88 -24.62 0.96
CA ARG A 67 9.39 -23.81 -0.16
C ARG A 67 8.29 -22.96 -0.78
N LYS A 68 7.09 -23.54 -0.95
CA LYS A 68 5.93 -22.81 -1.44
C LYS A 68 5.54 -21.70 -0.46
N LEU A 69 5.46 -22.01 0.83
CA LEU A 69 5.14 -21.02 1.86
C LEU A 69 6.16 -19.87 1.91
N LEU A 70 7.46 -20.17 1.80
CA LEU A 70 8.49 -19.14 1.69
C LEU A 70 8.35 -18.28 0.43
N ALA A 71 8.01 -18.88 -0.70
CA ALA A 71 7.75 -18.16 -1.95
C ALA A 71 6.51 -17.24 -1.81
N ASP A 72 5.41 -17.78 -1.27
CA ASP A 72 4.18 -17.02 -1.02
C ASP A 72 4.45 -15.85 -0.05
N MET A 73 5.28 -16.03 0.97
CA MET A 73 5.69 -14.93 1.87
C MET A 73 6.54 -13.86 1.18
N GLN A 74 7.45 -14.27 0.28
CA GLN A 74 8.25 -13.32 -0.49
C GLN A 74 7.39 -12.52 -1.46
N GLU A 75 6.43 -13.18 -2.11
CA GLU A 75 5.47 -12.54 -3.01
C GLU A 75 4.61 -11.50 -2.28
N ASN A 76 4.02 -11.87 -1.13
CA ASN A 76 3.22 -10.93 -0.33
C ASN A 76 4.04 -9.73 0.18
N ARG A 77 5.32 -9.95 0.54
CA ARG A 77 6.21 -8.84 0.91
C ARG A 77 6.54 -7.93 -0.27
N ALA A 78 6.74 -8.51 -1.45
CA ALA A 78 6.97 -7.75 -2.67
C ALA A 78 5.72 -6.91 -3.01
N GLU A 79 4.52 -7.49 -2.88
CA GLU A 79 3.26 -6.77 -3.09
C GLU A 79 3.12 -5.60 -2.09
N ALA A 80 3.35 -5.82 -0.79
CA ALA A 80 3.30 -4.75 0.20
C ALA A 80 4.30 -3.62 -0.10
N ALA A 81 5.53 -3.97 -0.52
CA ALA A 81 6.54 -3.00 -0.94
C ALA A 81 6.13 -2.21 -2.19
N GLU A 82 5.49 -2.85 -3.17
CA GLU A 82 4.95 -2.18 -4.36
C GLU A 82 3.84 -1.19 -3.97
N LYS A 83 2.87 -1.62 -3.14
CA LYS A 83 1.80 -0.74 -2.65
C LYS A 83 2.35 0.44 -1.85
N ARG A 84 3.44 0.24 -1.12
CA ARG A 84 4.14 1.32 -0.41
C ARG A 84 4.73 2.33 -1.38
N GLY A 85 5.35 1.86 -2.47
CA GLY A 85 5.84 2.73 -3.55
C GLY A 85 4.71 3.59 -4.15
N VAL A 86 3.58 2.98 -4.48
CA VAL A 86 2.39 3.68 -5.00
C VAL A 86 1.86 4.71 -4.00
N MET A 87 1.82 4.37 -2.71
CA MET A 87 1.42 5.31 -1.66
C MET A 87 2.38 6.49 -1.54
N ASP A 88 3.69 6.25 -1.61
CA ASP A 88 4.71 7.30 -1.54
C ASP A 88 4.62 8.24 -2.75
N GLU A 89 4.38 7.73 -3.95
CA GLU A 89 4.15 8.54 -5.16
C GLU A 89 2.88 9.39 -5.06
N ALA A 90 1.77 8.80 -4.57
CA ALA A 90 0.53 9.52 -4.33
C ALA A 90 0.70 10.63 -3.27
N ARG A 91 1.51 10.36 -2.23
CA ARG A 91 1.87 11.35 -1.20
C ARG A 91 2.64 12.53 -1.80
N GLU A 92 3.62 12.29 -2.67
CA GLU A 92 4.36 13.37 -3.33
C GLU A 92 3.46 14.18 -4.26
N THR A 93 2.53 13.52 -4.96
CA THR A 93 1.52 14.20 -5.79
C THR A 93 0.62 15.11 -4.96
N LEU A 94 0.15 14.64 -3.80
CA LEU A 94 -0.63 15.43 -2.85
C LEU A 94 0.16 16.64 -2.32
N LYS A 95 1.42 16.46 -1.93
CA LYS A 95 2.28 17.58 -1.50
C LYS A 95 2.41 18.66 -2.56
N ARG A 96 2.59 18.27 -3.83
CA ARG A 96 2.66 19.22 -4.96
C ARG A 96 1.34 19.96 -5.16
N ALA A 97 0.21 19.27 -5.04
CA ALA A 97 -1.11 19.88 -5.16
C ALA A 97 -1.36 20.92 -4.05
N LEU A 98 -1.01 20.60 -2.80
CA LEU A 98 -1.09 21.51 -1.65
C LEU A 98 -0.20 22.75 -1.85
N ASN A 99 1.06 22.56 -2.25
CA ASN A 99 1.96 23.68 -2.52
C ASN A 99 1.43 24.59 -3.66
N SER A 100 0.81 24.01 -4.68
CA SER A 100 0.20 24.77 -5.78
C SER A 100 -0.99 25.61 -5.30
N GLU A 101 -1.81 25.07 -4.38
CA GLU A 101 -2.92 25.80 -3.77
C GLU A 101 -2.43 26.98 -2.92
N ASP A 102 -1.41 26.75 -2.09
CA ASP A 102 -0.78 27.78 -1.26
C ASP A 102 -0.18 28.91 -2.10
N GLN A 103 0.45 28.59 -3.23
CA GLN A 103 0.99 29.59 -4.15
C GLN A 103 -0.12 30.45 -4.77
N ILE A 104 -1.22 29.83 -5.23
CA ILE A 104 -2.36 30.58 -5.77
C ILE A 104 -2.97 31.49 -4.72
N ARG A 105 -3.07 31.02 -3.47
CA ARG A 105 -3.60 31.81 -2.35
C ARG A 105 -2.73 33.02 -2.01
N LYS A 106 -1.40 32.91 -2.17
CA LYS A 106 -0.46 34.04 -1.98
C LYS A 106 -0.48 35.05 -3.13
N MET A 107 -0.91 34.65 -4.32
CA MET A 107 -0.97 35.48 -5.52
C MET A 107 -2.33 36.16 -5.76
N SER A 108 -3.38 35.71 -5.07
CA SER A 108 -4.75 36.27 -5.16
C SER A 108 -4.98 37.32 -4.08
#